data_AF-F4PFQ7-F1
#
_entry.id   AF-F4PFQ7-F1
#
_cell.length_a   1.000
_cell.length_b   1.000
_cell.length_c   1.000
_cell.angle_alpha   90.00
_cell.angle_beta   90.00
_cell.angle_gamma   90.00
#
_symmetry.space_group_name_H-M   'P 1'
#
loop_
_entity.id
_entity.type
_entity.pdbx_description
1 polymer ?
#
loop_
_entity_poly.entity_id
_entity_poly.type
_entity_poly.pdbx_seq_one_letter_code
_entity_poly.pdbx_strand_id
1 'polypeptide(L)'
;MKDDNGEILHESQTDYPMERVEHVHELMEQGLMTPEYYTMEETRAKEGIVNGSFGIVSDMHNYMPENKDLTYVALGPVNRVDGTNDMVIPYKSGYAGWSIPSNTEHPEHVMQFADWLASKEGKMLYFYGLEGRDYELDEQGNPVVKQEVLDLLESNPEEAKKLGFRGVGAYWGEHLAYTDLANVEDFGEQEWGESVRGEDTTAATEVLDMYNYDEKLAEARVIDGMTVQSFLYEFEGDNGGLTTALERYNEDVLRMYYAESLDVAQKILDETIANLEKNGLNEFIDFVEQKEADGVTIKF
;
A
#
# COMPACT_ATOMS: atom_id res chain seq x y z
N MET A 1 -13.38 14.08 -1.83
CA MET A 1 -13.19 15.00 -0.68
C MET A 1 -14.49 15.70 -0.35
N LYS A 2 -14.57 16.46 0.73
CA LYS A 2 -15.69 17.37 1.00
C LYS A 2 -15.20 18.81 0.99
N ASP A 3 -16.03 19.70 0.47
CA ASP A 3 -15.79 21.14 0.58
C ASP A 3 -16.23 21.68 1.95
N ASP A 4 -16.05 22.99 2.16
CA ASP A 4 -16.44 23.67 3.41
C ASP A 4 -17.96 23.64 3.68
N ASN A 5 -18.78 23.40 2.66
CA ASN A 5 -20.24 23.24 2.78
C ASN A 5 -20.65 21.79 3.06
N GLY A 6 -19.71 20.85 2.99
CA GLY A 6 -19.93 19.43 3.16
C GLY A 6 -20.35 18.68 1.90
N GLU A 7 -20.32 19.34 0.73
CA GLU A 7 -20.62 18.74 -0.58
C GLU A 7 -19.49 17.81 -1.00
N ILE A 8 -19.84 16.66 -1.56
CA ILE A 8 -18.84 15.69 -2.01
C ILE A 8 -18.30 16.12 -3.37
N LEU A 9 -16.98 16.25 -3.47
CA LEU A 9 -16.29 16.59 -4.71
C LEU A 9 -15.24 15.55 -5.09
N HIS A 10 -15.12 15.29 -6.38
CA HIS A 10 -13.91 14.74 -6.96
C HIS A 10 -12.86 15.85 -7.12
N GLU A 11 -11.57 15.49 -7.02
CA GLU A 11 -10.47 16.46 -7.14
C GLU A 11 -10.54 17.29 -8.43
N SER A 12 -10.99 16.67 -9.53
CA SER A 12 -11.15 17.34 -10.83
C SER A 12 -12.19 18.46 -10.85
N GLN A 13 -13.01 18.59 -9.81
CA GLN A 13 -13.99 19.68 -9.64
C GLN A 13 -13.45 20.80 -8.73
N THR A 14 -12.15 20.78 -8.43
CA THR A 14 -11.44 21.75 -7.59
C THR A 14 -10.26 22.35 -8.35
N ASP A 15 -9.62 23.37 -7.78
CA ASP A 15 -8.41 23.97 -8.36
C ASP A 15 -7.13 23.15 -8.07
N TYR A 16 -7.21 22.17 -7.16
CA TYR A 16 -6.07 21.37 -6.69
C TYR A 16 -5.26 20.65 -7.78
N PRO A 17 -5.86 20.10 -8.87
CA PRO A 17 -5.08 19.46 -9.91
C PRO A 17 -4.05 20.43 -10.52
N MET A 18 -4.46 21.67 -10.82
CA MET A 18 -3.57 22.67 -11.40
C MET A 18 -2.59 23.24 -10.38
N GLU A 19 -3.02 23.50 -9.14
CA GLU A 19 -2.10 23.93 -8.08
C GLU A 19 -0.96 22.91 -7.87
N ARG A 20 -1.30 21.61 -7.92
CA ARG A 20 -0.30 20.54 -7.84
C ARG A 20 0.62 20.51 -9.05
N VAL A 21 0.09 20.67 -10.26
CA VAL A 21 0.88 20.71 -11.49
C VAL A 21 1.86 21.89 -11.47
N GLU A 22 1.39 23.08 -11.11
CA GLU A 22 2.22 24.27 -10.97
C GLU A 22 3.35 24.06 -9.96
N HIS A 23 3.04 23.49 -8.80
CA HIS A 23 4.03 23.21 -7.78
C HIS A 23 5.09 22.18 -8.25
N VAL A 24 4.68 21.11 -8.93
CA VAL A 24 5.63 20.11 -9.47
C VAL A 24 6.52 20.71 -10.56
N HIS A 25 5.95 21.53 -11.45
CA HIS A 25 6.73 22.28 -12.46
C HIS A 25 7.77 23.17 -11.77
N GLU A 26 7.36 23.95 -10.76
CA GLU A 26 8.26 24.81 -10.00
C GLU A 26 9.42 24.01 -9.36
N LEU A 27 9.13 22.87 -8.73
CA LEU A 27 10.15 22.02 -8.11
C LEU A 27 11.15 21.47 -9.14
N MET A 28 10.67 21.06 -10.33
CA MET A 28 11.55 20.58 -11.41
C MET A 28 12.39 21.71 -12.01
N GLU A 29 11.80 22.88 -12.25
CA GLU A 29 12.50 24.06 -12.79
C GLU A 29 13.58 24.58 -11.84
N GLN A 30 13.33 24.53 -10.53
CA GLN A 30 14.30 24.90 -9.49
C GLN A 30 15.34 23.80 -9.21
N GLY A 31 15.20 22.62 -9.84
CA GLY A 31 16.09 21.47 -9.62
C GLY A 31 15.94 20.82 -8.24
N LEU A 32 14.83 21.05 -7.55
CA LEU A 32 14.49 20.46 -6.26
C LEU A 32 13.87 19.06 -6.40
N MET A 33 13.27 18.78 -7.56
CA MET A 33 12.71 17.48 -7.91
C MET A 33 13.40 16.92 -9.15
N THR A 34 13.79 15.65 -9.11
CA THR A 34 14.36 14.99 -10.29
C THR A 34 13.28 14.85 -11.38
N PRO A 35 13.56 15.21 -12.65
CA PRO A 35 12.61 15.03 -13.75
C PRO A 35 12.19 13.56 -13.94
N GLU A 36 13.01 12.62 -13.47
CA GLU A 36 12.72 11.20 -13.62
C GLU A 36 11.92 10.62 -12.44
N TYR A 37 11.42 11.44 -11.50
CA TYR A 37 10.84 10.92 -10.26
C TYR A 37 9.78 9.82 -10.47
N TYR A 38 8.92 9.96 -11.49
CA TYR A 38 7.88 8.97 -11.82
C TYR A 38 8.27 7.96 -12.90
N THR A 39 9.50 8.04 -13.44
CA THR A 39 9.97 7.22 -14.56
C THR A 39 11.31 6.54 -14.29
N MET A 40 11.91 6.78 -13.13
CA MET A 40 13.19 6.23 -12.73
C MET A 40 13.08 4.73 -12.47
N GLU A 41 13.95 3.97 -13.11
CA GLU A 41 14.12 2.54 -12.85
C GLU A 41 14.64 2.30 -11.42
N GLU A 42 14.14 1.25 -10.78
CA GLU A 42 14.43 0.92 -9.37
C GLU A 42 15.94 0.84 -9.08
N THR A 43 16.73 0.21 -9.95
CA THR A 43 18.19 0.11 -9.79
C THR A 43 18.84 1.48 -9.70
N ARG A 44 18.38 2.46 -10.51
CA ARG A 44 18.92 3.82 -10.49
C ARG A 44 18.49 4.58 -9.25
N ALA A 45 17.24 4.39 -8.82
CA ALA A 45 16.75 4.96 -7.57
C ALA A 45 17.58 4.46 -6.38
N LYS A 46 17.82 3.14 -6.31
CA LYS A 46 18.65 2.49 -5.30
C LYS A 46 20.10 2.97 -5.33
N GLU A 47 20.72 3.07 -6.50
CA GLU A 47 22.07 3.64 -6.63
C GLU A 47 22.13 5.09 -6.10
N GLY A 48 21.11 5.91 -6.40
CA GLY A 48 21.00 7.29 -5.94
C GLY A 48 20.77 7.42 -4.43
N ILE A 49 20.04 6.49 -3.81
CA ILE A 49 19.91 6.38 -2.35
C ILE A 49 21.26 6.04 -1.73
N VAL A 50 21.92 4.98 -2.20
CA VAL A 50 23.21 4.49 -1.65
C VAL A 50 24.32 5.52 -1.76
N ASN A 51 24.35 6.31 -2.84
CA ASN A 51 25.40 7.31 -3.05
C ASN A 51 25.05 8.71 -2.50
N GLY A 52 23.86 8.89 -1.91
CA GLY A 52 23.40 10.16 -1.33
C GLY A 52 23.04 11.22 -2.37
N SER A 53 22.65 10.84 -3.59
CA SER A 53 22.20 11.78 -4.63
C SER A 53 20.87 12.47 -4.31
N PHE A 54 20.05 11.87 -3.45
CA PHE A 54 18.73 12.41 -3.09
C PHE A 54 18.72 12.86 -1.63
N GLY A 55 18.30 14.11 -1.38
CA GLY A 55 18.15 14.65 -0.03
C GLY A 55 16.79 14.34 0.63
N ILE A 56 15.76 14.13 -0.18
CA ILE A 56 14.42 13.69 0.24
C ILE A 56 14.02 12.53 -0.67
N VAL A 57 13.57 11.44 -0.06
CA VAL A 57 13.13 10.22 -0.75
C VAL A 57 11.75 9.82 -0.23
N SER A 58 10.97 9.16 -1.09
CA SER A 58 9.70 8.54 -0.73
C SER A 58 9.88 7.03 -0.55
N ASP A 59 8.88 6.40 0.07
CA ASP A 59 8.79 4.94 0.23
C ASP A 59 9.98 4.27 0.96
N MET A 60 10.62 5.02 1.87
CA MET A 60 11.65 4.47 2.75
C MET A 60 11.02 3.62 3.86
N HIS A 61 11.38 2.34 3.95
CA HIS A 61 10.84 1.41 4.94
C HIS A 61 11.93 0.55 5.61
N ASN A 62 11.59 -0.12 6.72
CA ASN A 62 12.53 -0.91 7.53
C ASN A 62 13.19 -2.08 6.79
N TYR A 63 12.55 -2.63 5.75
CA TYR A 63 13.15 -3.69 4.94
C TYR A 63 14.21 -3.21 3.92
N MET A 64 14.52 -1.91 3.84
CA MET A 64 15.57 -1.40 2.95
C MET A 64 16.94 -1.48 3.64
N PRO A 65 17.86 -2.38 3.21
CA PRO A 65 19.18 -2.50 3.84
C PRO A 65 20.01 -1.21 3.78
N GLU A 66 19.73 -0.36 2.79
CA GLU A 66 20.43 0.90 2.53
C GLU A 66 20.22 1.95 3.62
N ASN A 67 19.20 1.82 4.48
CA ASN A 67 18.89 2.79 5.53
C ASN A 67 19.05 2.26 6.95
N LYS A 68 19.79 1.15 7.12
CA LYS A 68 20.09 0.56 8.44
C LYS A 68 20.93 1.46 9.35
N ASP A 69 21.57 2.49 8.80
CA ASP A 69 22.39 3.45 9.54
C ASP A 69 21.71 4.80 9.79
N LEU A 70 20.40 4.91 9.49
CA LEU A 70 19.60 6.13 9.66
C LEU A 70 20.07 7.32 8.82
N THR A 71 20.70 7.07 7.67
CA THR A 71 21.03 8.12 6.70
C THR A 71 19.80 8.94 6.30
N TYR A 72 18.64 8.28 6.16
CA TYR A 72 17.34 8.88 5.92
C TYR A 72 16.46 8.72 7.15
N VAL A 73 15.98 9.85 7.66
CA VAL A 73 15.04 9.92 8.79
C VAL A 73 13.68 10.42 8.31
N ALA A 74 12.63 10.17 9.09
CA ALA A 74 11.30 10.67 8.79
C ALA A 74 11.33 12.20 8.65
N LEU A 75 10.90 12.69 7.48
CA LEU A 75 10.58 14.10 7.31
C LEU A 75 9.43 14.38 8.27
N GLY A 76 9.63 15.31 9.22
CA GLY A 76 8.66 15.64 10.27
C GLY A 76 7.25 15.95 9.73
N PRO A 77 6.24 16.20 10.57
CA PRO A 77 4.84 16.18 10.13
C PRO A 77 4.61 17.14 8.95
N VAL A 78 4.36 16.57 7.78
CA VAL A 78 3.94 17.30 6.59
C VAL A 78 2.44 17.48 6.70
N ASN A 79 2.00 18.73 6.76
CA ASN A 79 0.57 19.02 6.80
C ASN A 79 -0.06 18.66 5.45
N ARG A 80 -1.26 18.08 5.50
CA ARG A 80 -2.15 17.94 4.35
C ARG A 80 -2.65 19.31 3.91
N VAL A 81 -3.31 19.35 2.75
CA VAL A 81 -3.90 20.58 2.18
C VAL A 81 -4.92 21.23 3.14
N ASP A 82 -5.62 20.44 3.93
CA ASP A 82 -6.55 20.91 4.98
C ASP A 82 -5.86 21.42 6.26
N GLY A 83 -4.52 21.42 6.30
CA GLY A 83 -3.72 21.86 7.43
C GLY A 83 -3.53 20.81 8.54
N THR A 84 -4.12 19.62 8.42
CA THR A 84 -3.99 18.54 9.41
C THR A 84 -2.72 17.71 9.20
N ASN A 85 -2.27 17.04 10.26
CA ASN A 85 -1.16 16.07 10.21
C ASN A 85 -1.38 14.88 11.17
N ASP A 86 -2.64 14.65 11.57
CA ASP A 86 -3.06 13.52 12.41
C ASP A 86 -2.85 12.20 11.66
N MET A 87 -2.52 11.13 12.40
CA MET A 87 -2.54 9.78 11.84
C MET A 87 -4.00 9.38 11.60
N VAL A 88 -4.32 8.97 10.38
CA VAL A 88 -5.67 8.51 10.01
C VAL A 88 -5.57 7.02 9.71
N ILE A 89 -6.33 6.21 10.47
CA ILE A 89 -6.30 4.76 10.35
C ILE A 89 -7.66 4.27 9.87
N PRO A 90 -7.73 3.51 8.77
CA PRO A 90 -8.97 2.87 8.38
C PRO A 90 -9.29 1.74 9.38
N TYR A 91 -10.51 1.71 9.92
CA TYR A 91 -10.97 0.56 10.72
C TYR A 91 -11.11 -0.70 9.87
N LYS A 92 -11.51 -0.53 8.61
CA LYS A 92 -11.61 -1.59 7.60
C LYS A 92 -10.55 -1.40 6.55
N SER A 93 -9.67 -2.39 6.40
CA SER A 93 -8.78 -2.53 5.25
C SER A 93 -9.27 -3.66 4.35
N GLY A 94 -8.93 -3.59 3.07
CA GLY A 94 -9.17 -4.69 2.12
C GLY A 94 -7.83 -5.19 1.62
N TYR A 95 -7.46 -6.41 1.98
CA TYR A 95 -6.29 -7.10 1.45
C TYR A 95 -6.63 -8.59 1.31
N ALA A 96 -6.15 -9.24 0.25
CA ALA A 96 -6.36 -10.67 -0.02
C ALA A 96 -7.83 -11.14 -0.02
N GLY A 97 -8.74 -10.38 -0.66
CA GLY A 97 -10.12 -10.82 -0.88
C GLY A 97 -10.18 -12.01 -1.86
N TRP A 98 -10.99 -13.01 -1.54
CA TRP A 98 -11.24 -14.17 -2.41
C TRP A 98 -12.73 -14.50 -2.47
N SER A 99 -13.13 -15.17 -3.54
CA SER A 99 -14.52 -15.60 -3.75
C SER A 99 -14.55 -17.05 -4.23
N ILE A 100 -15.62 -17.76 -3.90
CA ILE A 100 -15.88 -19.11 -4.41
C ILE A 100 -16.88 -19.00 -5.56
N PRO A 101 -16.50 -19.38 -6.79
CA PRO A 101 -17.42 -19.38 -7.92
C PRO A 101 -18.69 -20.17 -7.62
N SER A 102 -19.85 -19.68 -8.05
CA SER A 102 -21.16 -20.31 -7.79
C SER A 102 -21.32 -21.69 -8.46
N ASN A 103 -20.44 -22.03 -9.40
CA ASN A 103 -20.37 -23.32 -10.07
C ASN A 103 -19.42 -24.33 -9.38
N THR A 104 -18.81 -23.97 -8.25
CA THR A 104 -17.98 -24.90 -7.47
C THR A 104 -18.85 -26.02 -6.91
N GLU A 105 -18.52 -27.28 -7.22
CA GLU A 105 -19.33 -28.43 -6.76
C GLU A 105 -19.29 -28.61 -5.23
N HIS A 106 -18.14 -28.28 -4.62
CA HIS A 106 -17.85 -28.47 -3.19
C HIS A 106 -17.27 -27.21 -2.53
N PRO A 107 -18.02 -26.10 -2.42
CA PRO A 107 -17.54 -24.86 -1.82
C PRO A 107 -17.12 -25.04 -0.35
N GLU A 108 -17.71 -25.99 0.37
CA GLU A 108 -17.36 -26.34 1.74
C GLU A 108 -15.92 -26.82 1.90
N HIS A 109 -15.37 -27.53 0.90
CA HIS A 109 -13.98 -27.98 0.94
C HIS A 109 -12.99 -26.81 0.80
N VAL A 110 -13.35 -25.79 0.02
CA VAL A 110 -12.52 -24.58 -0.10
C VAL A 110 -12.48 -23.85 1.25
N MET A 111 -13.63 -23.74 1.92
CA MET A 111 -13.69 -23.15 3.27
C MET A 111 -12.91 -23.96 4.29
N GLN A 112 -13.01 -25.29 4.28
CA GLN A 112 -12.23 -26.16 5.18
C GLN A 112 -10.72 -26.02 4.94
N PHE A 113 -10.29 -25.86 3.70
CA PHE A 113 -8.88 -25.65 3.37
C PHE A 113 -8.39 -24.27 3.84
N ALA A 114 -9.18 -23.22 3.65
CA ALA A 114 -8.87 -21.88 4.17
C ALA A 114 -8.78 -21.86 5.70
N ASP A 115 -9.72 -22.51 6.38
CA ASP A 115 -9.72 -22.66 7.85
C ASP A 115 -8.50 -23.43 8.35
N TRP A 116 -8.13 -24.53 7.67
CA TRP A 116 -6.90 -25.25 7.99
C TRP A 116 -5.65 -24.40 7.73
N LEU A 117 -5.59 -23.64 6.63
CA LEU A 117 -4.47 -22.74 6.35
C LEU A 117 -4.31 -21.63 7.40
N ALA A 118 -5.41 -21.18 8.01
CA ALA A 118 -5.40 -20.18 9.09
C ALA A 118 -4.97 -20.78 10.45
N SER A 119 -4.93 -22.10 10.60
CA SER A 119 -4.39 -22.76 11.81
C SER A 119 -2.87 -22.60 11.93
N LYS A 120 -2.29 -22.83 13.11
CA LYS A 120 -0.83 -22.83 13.30
C LYS A 120 -0.10 -23.78 12.33
N GLU A 121 -0.64 -24.98 12.07
CA GLU A 121 -0.05 -25.94 11.14
C GLU A 121 -0.06 -25.41 9.69
N GLY A 122 -1.21 -24.87 9.26
CA GLY A 122 -1.35 -24.26 7.95
C GLY A 122 -0.41 -23.08 7.77
N LYS A 123 -0.41 -22.15 8.74
CA LYS A 123 0.49 -21.01 8.76
C LYS A 123 1.95 -21.44 8.74
N MET A 124 2.34 -22.48 9.47
CA MET A 124 3.68 -23.04 9.42
C MET A 124 4.10 -23.44 7.99
N LEU A 125 3.21 -24.15 7.27
CA LEU A 125 3.47 -24.58 5.90
C LEU A 125 3.71 -23.39 4.96
N TYR A 126 2.82 -22.40 4.96
CA TYR A 126 2.91 -21.31 3.99
C TYR A 126 3.79 -20.14 4.45
N PHE A 127 4.15 -20.03 5.73
CA PHE A 127 5.12 -19.03 6.22
C PHE A 127 6.56 -19.54 6.20
N TYR A 128 6.80 -20.78 6.62
CA TYR A 128 8.14 -21.33 6.86
C TYR A 128 8.53 -22.46 5.90
N GLY A 129 7.57 -23.07 5.20
CA GLY A 129 7.83 -24.19 4.31
C GLY A 129 7.70 -25.55 5.00
N LEU A 130 8.62 -26.45 4.73
CA LEU A 130 8.60 -27.84 5.23
C LEU A 130 9.61 -28.04 6.36
N GLU A 131 9.15 -28.59 7.49
CA GLU A 131 10.01 -29.01 8.59
C GLU A 131 11.08 -29.99 8.10
N GLY A 132 12.33 -29.82 8.55
CA GLY A 132 13.47 -30.63 8.13
C GLY A 132 14.04 -30.25 6.75
N ARG A 133 13.32 -29.49 5.91
CA ARG A 133 13.86 -28.93 4.66
C ARG A 133 14.22 -27.46 4.82
N ASP A 134 13.31 -26.65 5.34
CA ASP A 134 13.43 -25.18 5.32
C ASP A 134 13.64 -24.60 6.73
N TYR A 135 13.10 -25.27 7.74
CA TYR A 135 13.24 -24.91 9.16
C TYR A 135 13.33 -26.18 10.02
N GLU A 136 13.73 -26.02 11.28
CA GLU A 136 13.63 -27.04 12.35
C GLU A 136 12.83 -26.45 13.52
N LEU A 137 12.36 -27.28 14.45
CA LEU A 137 11.71 -26.79 15.67
C LEU A 137 12.72 -26.65 16.82
N ASP A 138 12.60 -25.57 17.59
CA ASP A 138 13.31 -25.43 18.86
C ASP A 138 12.67 -26.25 20.00
N GLU A 139 13.22 -26.15 21.21
CA GLU A 139 12.71 -26.85 22.39
C GLU A 139 11.30 -26.38 22.81
N GLN A 140 10.87 -25.20 22.37
CA GLN A 140 9.56 -24.62 22.64
C GLN A 140 8.54 -24.96 21.54
N GLY A 141 8.96 -25.62 20.45
CA GLY A 141 8.12 -25.94 19.30
C GLY A 141 7.91 -24.76 18.36
N ASN A 142 8.82 -23.79 18.38
CA ASN A 142 8.85 -22.67 17.44
C ASN A 142 9.76 -22.97 16.25
N PRO A 143 9.44 -22.46 15.05
CA PRO A 143 10.25 -22.67 13.87
C PRO A 143 11.55 -21.86 13.93
N VAL A 144 12.65 -22.51 13.57
CA VAL A 144 13.97 -21.93 13.41
C VAL A 144 14.40 -22.15 11.97
N VAL A 145 14.44 -21.07 11.19
CA VAL A 145 14.80 -21.11 9.77
C VAL A 145 16.23 -21.62 9.61
N LYS A 146 16.47 -22.49 8.63
CA LYS A 146 17.82 -22.98 8.34
C LYS A 146 18.67 -21.89 7.69
N GLN A 147 19.94 -21.82 8.11
CA GLN A 147 20.90 -20.86 7.56
C GLN A 147 21.03 -20.99 6.03
N GLU A 148 20.98 -22.20 5.48
CA GLU A 148 21.06 -22.44 4.03
C GLU A 148 19.91 -21.79 3.24
N VAL A 149 18.73 -21.61 3.85
CA VAL A 149 17.60 -20.91 3.24
C VAL A 149 17.86 -19.40 3.25
N LEU A 150 18.39 -18.86 4.35
CA LEU A 150 18.75 -17.45 4.45
C LEU A 150 19.86 -17.09 3.45
N ASP A 151 20.91 -17.90 3.38
CA ASP A 151 22.02 -17.73 2.45
C ASP A 151 21.53 -17.81 0.99
N LEU A 152 20.59 -18.70 0.69
CA LEU A 152 19.97 -18.79 -0.64
C LEU A 152 19.14 -17.53 -0.95
N LEU A 153 18.36 -17.03 0.00
CA LEU A 153 17.57 -15.81 -0.17
C LEU A 153 18.47 -14.60 -0.43
N GLU A 154 19.56 -14.47 0.30
CA GLU A 154 20.52 -13.36 0.13
C GLU A 154 21.25 -13.44 -1.22
N SER A 155 21.72 -14.63 -1.59
CA SER A 155 22.55 -14.81 -2.79
C SER A 155 21.75 -14.96 -4.09
N ASN A 156 20.53 -15.50 -4.03
CA ASN A 156 19.67 -15.73 -5.19
C ASN A 156 18.17 -15.75 -4.81
N PRO A 157 17.56 -14.57 -4.59
CA PRO A 157 16.16 -14.45 -4.19
C PRO A 157 15.17 -15.19 -5.12
N GLU A 158 15.41 -15.16 -6.43
CA GLU A 158 14.56 -15.82 -7.43
C GLU A 158 14.59 -17.35 -7.32
N GLU A 159 15.71 -17.94 -6.91
CA GLU A 159 15.79 -19.37 -6.62
C GLU A 159 15.16 -19.69 -5.26
N ALA A 160 15.39 -18.86 -4.24
CA ALA A 160 14.77 -19.02 -2.92
C ALA A 160 13.25 -19.05 -3.02
N LYS A 161 12.65 -18.15 -3.81
CA LYS A 161 11.21 -18.08 -4.06
C LYS A 161 10.60 -19.39 -4.55
N LYS A 162 11.37 -20.24 -5.25
CA LYS A 162 10.90 -21.56 -5.72
C LYS A 162 10.71 -22.58 -4.60
N LEU A 163 11.23 -22.33 -3.40
CA LEU A 163 10.94 -23.17 -2.23
C LEU A 163 9.46 -23.11 -1.82
N GLY A 164 8.75 -22.03 -2.20
CA GLY A 164 7.30 -22.01 -2.23
C GLY A 164 6.61 -21.64 -0.91
N PHE A 165 7.22 -20.78 -0.09
CA PHE A 165 6.59 -20.23 1.12
C PHE A 165 6.89 -18.73 1.29
N ARG A 166 6.15 -18.07 2.18
CA ARG A 166 6.13 -16.62 2.35
C ARG A 166 7.50 -16.03 2.70
N GLY A 167 8.22 -16.65 3.64
CA GLY A 167 9.53 -16.18 4.09
C GLY A 167 10.56 -15.95 2.98
N VAL A 168 10.42 -16.65 1.86
CA VAL A 168 11.29 -16.53 0.67
C VAL A 168 10.60 -15.84 -0.52
N GLY A 169 9.47 -15.17 -0.28
CA GLY A 169 8.78 -14.34 -1.29
C GLY A 169 7.71 -15.07 -2.12
N ALA A 170 7.17 -16.21 -1.66
CA ALA A 170 6.06 -16.89 -2.31
C ALA A 170 4.75 -16.80 -1.49
N TYR A 171 3.82 -15.96 -1.94
CA TYR A 171 2.65 -15.50 -1.18
C TYR A 171 1.36 -16.29 -1.42
N TRP A 172 1.44 -17.54 -1.90
CA TRP A 172 0.24 -18.29 -2.36
C TRP A 172 -0.80 -18.54 -1.26
N GLY A 173 -0.37 -18.76 -0.01
CA GLY A 173 -1.26 -19.05 1.12
C GLY A 173 -1.99 -17.81 1.63
N GLU A 174 -1.43 -16.62 1.39
CA GLU A 174 -2.01 -15.37 1.89
C GLU A 174 -3.39 -15.09 1.29
N HIS A 175 -3.60 -15.52 0.05
CA HIS A 175 -4.87 -15.32 -0.67
C HIS A 175 -6.07 -15.98 0.00
N LEU A 176 -5.87 -17.03 0.82
CA LEU A 176 -6.97 -17.75 1.48
C LEU A 176 -6.98 -17.56 3.00
N ALA A 177 -5.83 -17.32 3.60
CA ALA A 177 -5.65 -17.51 5.04
C ALA A 177 -4.80 -16.43 5.74
N TYR A 178 -4.55 -15.28 5.10
CA TYR A 178 -3.88 -14.15 5.76
C TYR A 178 -4.82 -13.43 6.74
N THR A 179 -5.25 -14.17 7.76
CA THR A 179 -6.11 -13.76 8.86
C THR A 179 -5.55 -14.35 10.14
N ASP A 180 -5.98 -13.84 11.30
CA ASP A 180 -5.55 -14.34 12.61
C ASP A 180 -4.01 -14.43 12.76
N LEU A 181 -3.32 -13.32 12.46
CA LEU A 181 -1.86 -13.24 12.49
C LEU A 181 -1.35 -12.96 13.90
N ALA A 182 -1.16 -14.03 14.68
CA ALA A 182 -0.62 -13.99 16.03
C ALA A 182 0.82 -14.53 16.05
N ASN A 183 1.70 -14.02 15.18
CA ASN A 183 3.04 -14.59 14.92
C ASN A 183 3.86 -14.89 16.19
N VAL A 184 3.87 -14.00 17.18
CA VAL A 184 4.61 -14.23 18.43
C VAL A 184 4.04 -15.40 19.23
N GLU A 185 2.71 -15.56 19.25
CA GLU A 185 2.04 -16.68 19.91
C GLU A 185 2.25 -17.99 19.12
N ASP A 186 2.16 -17.93 17.79
CA ASP A 186 2.26 -19.11 16.93
C ASP A 186 3.70 -19.60 16.74
N PHE A 187 4.66 -18.68 16.64
CA PHE A 187 6.02 -18.94 16.16
C PHE A 187 7.13 -18.42 17.08
N GLY A 188 6.81 -17.69 18.14
CA GLY A 188 7.81 -17.14 19.06
C GLY A 188 8.66 -16.00 18.48
N GLU A 189 8.36 -15.54 17.26
CA GLU A 189 9.00 -14.40 16.60
C GLU A 189 7.95 -13.51 15.92
N GLN A 190 8.26 -12.22 15.79
CA GLN A 190 7.37 -11.25 15.16
C GLN A 190 7.45 -11.36 13.63
N GLU A 191 8.67 -11.56 13.12
CA GLU A 191 8.96 -11.70 11.70
C GLU A 191 9.72 -12.99 11.38
N TRP A 192 9.51 -13.51 10.18
CA TRP A 192 10.14 -14.75 9.72
C TRP A 192 11.67 -14.66 9.75
N GLY A 193 12.31 -15.56 10.49
CA GLY A 193 13.75 -15.66 10.63
C GLY A 193 14.37 -14.66 11.61
N GLU A 194 13.58 -13.87 12.33
CA GLU A 194 14.07 -12.91 13.34
C GLU A 194 14.99 -13.60 14.38
N SER A 195 14.60 -14.80 14.83
CA SER A 195 15.34 -15.60 15.82
C SER A 195 16.77 -15.95 15.44
N VAL A 196 17.09 -15.97 14.13
CA VAL A 196 18.39 -16.40 13.60
C VAL A 196 19.13 -15.32 12.82
N ARG A 197 18.41 -14.35 12.24
CA ARG A 197 19.02 -13.26 11.45
C ARG A 197 19.74 -12.24 12.34
N GLY A 198 19.40 -12.16 13.62
CA GLY A 198 19.96 -11.16 14.53
C GLY A 198 19.85 -9.74 13.97
N GLU A 199 18.79 -9.49 13.19
CA GLU A 199 18.61 -8.23 12.48
C GLU A 199 18.58 -7.08 13.48
N ASP A 200 19.46 -6.11 13.25
CA ASP A 200 19.50 -4.88 14.02
C ASP A 200 18.29 -4.00 13.63
N THR A 201 17.15 -4.25 14.27
CA THR A 201 15.93 -3.45 14.11
C THR A 201 16.03 -2.08 14.79
N THR A 202 17.16 -1.79 15.45
CA THR A 202 17.39 -0.52 16.17
C THR A 202 17.13 0.69 15.28
N ALA A 203 17.51 0.65 14.00
CA ALA A 203 17.20 1.75 13.08
C ALA A 203 15.69 1.95 12.89
N ALA A 204 14.93 0.87 12.65
CA ALA A 204 13.48 0.98 12.50
C ALA A 204 12.81 1.50 13.78
N THR A 205 13.23 0.98 14.95
CA THR A 205 12.75 1.45 16.26
C THR A 205 13.11 2.92 16.49
N GLU A 206 14.34 3.34 16.19
CA GLU A 206 14.77 4.73 16.31
C GLU A 206 13.97 5.66 15.39
N VAL A 207 13.64 5.24 14.15
CA VAL A 207 12.77 6.02 13.26
C VAL A 207 11.37 6.17 13.85
N LEU A 208 10.79 5.11 14.43
CA LEU A 208 9.49 5.17 15.09
C LEU A 208 9.49 6.15 16.27
N ASP A 209 10.56 6.12 17.07
CA ASP A 209 10.76 7.06 18.19
C ASP A 209 10.91 8.51 17.68
N MET A 210 11.73 8.74 16.65
CA MET A 210 11.91 10.06 16.03
C MET A 210 10.60 10.62 15.45
N TYR A 211 9.76 9.75 14.89
CA TYR A 211 8.46 10.11 14.33
C TYR A 211 7.37 10.25 15.40
N ASN A 212 7.66 9.86 16.64
CA ASN A 212 6.71 9.78 17.75
C ASN A 212 5.49 8.91 17.39
N TYR A 213 5.76 7.74 16.79
CA TYR A 213 4.73 6.88 16.20
C TYR A 213 3.69 6.44 17.23
N ASP A 214 4.11 6.01 18.42
CA ASP A 214 3.20 5.49 19.45
C ASP A 214 2.19 6.55 19.94
N GLU A 215 2.63 7.80 20.14
CA GLU A 215 1.74 8.90 20.50
C GLU A 215 0.75 9.18 19.36
N LYS A 216 1.25 9.26 18.12
CA LYS A 216 0.40 9.47 16.94
C LYS A 216 -0.61 8.33 16.73
N LEU A 217 -0.21 7.09 17.00
CA LEU A 217 -1.06 5.91 16.92
C LEU A 217 -2.14 5.95 18.01
N ALA A 218 -1.78 6.32 19.24
CA ALA A 218 -2.72 6.47 20.35
C ALA A 218 -3.75 7.59 20.12
N GLU A 219 -3.33 8.65 19.42
CA GLU A 219 -4.17 9.80 19.04
C GLU A 219 -4.80 9.65 17.64
N ALA A 220 -4.60 8.51 16.97
CA ALA A 220 -5.01 8.33 15.60
C ALA A 220 -6.53 8.43 15.44
N ARG A 221 -6.96 9.13 14.40
CA ARG A 221 -8.36 9.19 14.00
C ARG A 221 -8.71 7.93 13.23
N VAL A 222 -9.52 7.08 13.85
CA VAL A 222 -10.03 5.86 13.22
C VAL A 222 -11.27 6.18 12.38
N ILE A 223 -11.24 5.81 11.10
CA ILE A 223 -12.39 5.94 10.19
C ILE A 223 -12.96 4.55 9.87
N ASP A 224 -14.12 4.23 10.44
CA ASP A 224 -14.92 3.05 10.06
C ASP A 224 -15.85 3.39 8.90
N GLY A 225 -15.27 3.50 7.71
CA GLY A 225 -16.00 3.80 6.49
C GLY A 225 -15.40 3.13 5.26
N MET A 226 -16.22 3.01 4.21
CA MET A 226 -15.77 2.53 2.91
C MET A 226 -15.17 3.68 2.10
N THR A 227 -14.19 3.40 1.26
CA THR A 227 -13.69 4.40 0.31
C THR A 227 -14.78 4.73 -0.72
N VAL A 228 -14.77 5.94 -1.26
CA VAL A 228 -15.68 6.33 -2.35
C VAL A 228 -15.66 5.31 -3.50
N GLN A 229 -14.47 4.83 -3.89
CA GLN A 229 -14.31 3.84 -4.96
C GLN A 229 -15.01 2.49 -4.68
N SER A 230 -15.27 2.14 -3.41
CA SER A 230 -15.97 0.90 -3.06
C SER A 230 -17.40 0.84 -3.62
N PHE A 231 -17.97 1.99 -3.96
CA PHE A 231 -19.33 2.11 -4.50
C PHE A 231 -19.40 2.07 -6.03
N LEU A 232 -18.27 2.07 -6.74
CA LEU A 232 -18.23 2.08 -8.21
C LEU A 232 -18.94 0.86 -8.80
N TYR A 233 -18.64 -0.34 -8.32
CA TYR A 233 -19.30 -1.55 -8.84
C TYR A 233 -20.81 -1.54 -8.62
N GLU A 234 -21.27 -0.99 -7.49
CA GLU A 234 -22.71 -0.86 -7.24
C GLU A 234 -23.36 0.16 -8.19
N PHE A 235 -22.65 1.23 -8.54
CA PHE A 235 -23.12 2.28 -9.43
C PHE A 235 -23.17 1.86 -10.91
N GLU A 236 -22.07 1.30 -11.44
CA GLU A 236 -21.92 1.02 -12.88
C GLU A 236 -21.87 -0.47 -13.25
N GLY A 237 -21.83 -1.37 -12.27
CA GLY A 237 -21.75 -2.81 -12.49
C GLY A 237 -20.56 -3.19 -13.38
N ASP A 238 -20.79 -4.10 -14.33
CA ASP A 238 -19.76 -4.59 -15.25
C ASP A 238 -19.40 -3.60 -16.37
N ASN A 239 -20.00 -2.39 -16.42
CA ASN A 239 -19.67 -1.39 -17.45
C ASN A 239 -18.25 -0.84 -17.27
N GLY A 240 -17.85 -0.53 -16.02
CA GLY A 240 -16.50 -0.08 -15.67
C GLY A 240 -16.06 1.23 -16.33
N GLY A 241 -16.97 2.02 -16.89
CA GLY A 241 -16.67 3.21 -17.69
C GLY A 241 -16.13 4.37 -16.85
N LEU A 242 -16.75 4.64 -15.71
CA LEU A 242 -16.26 5.62 -14.74
C LEU A 242 -14.99 5.14 -14.07
N THR A 243 -14.89 3.84 -13.73
CA THR A 243 -13.64 3.24 -13.21
C THR A 243 -12.48 3.51 -14.17
N THR A 244 -12.65 3.20 -15.45
CA THR A 244 -11.63 3.46 -16.49
C THR A 244 -11.33 4.96 -16.63
N ALA A 245 -12.35 5.82 -16.51
CA ALA A 245 -12.16 7.27 -16.60
C ALA A 245 -11.39 7.85 -15.42
N LEU A 246 -11.60 7.32 -14.21
CA LEU A 246 -10.87 7.68 -12.98
C LEU A 246 -9.41 7.20 -13.04
N GLU A 247 -9.16 6.00 -13.55
CA GLU A 247 -7.80 5.52 -13.81
C GLU A 247 -7.06 6.43 -14.79
N ARG A 248 -7.73 6.77 -15.91
CA ARG A 248 -7.18 7.70 -16.89
C ARG A 248 -6.93 9.09 -16.32
N TYR A 249 -7.78 9.60 -15.43
CA TYR A 249 -7.55 10.87 -14.76
C TYR A 249 -6.20 10.89 -14.03
N ASN A 250 -5.86 9.82 -13.31
CA ASN A 250 -4.56 9.71 -12.61
C ASN A 250 -3.38 9.71 -13.60
N GLU A 251 -3.51 9.01 -14.72
CA GLU A 251 -2.49 9.01 -15.78
C GLU A 251 -2.35 10.40 -16.44
N ASP A 252 -3.46 11.07 -16.70
CA ASP A 252 -3.50 12.41 -17.29
C ASP A 252 -2.87 13.43 -16.34
N VAL A 253 -3.13 13.36 -15.02
CA VAL A 253 -2.44 14.18 -14.01
C VAL A 253 -0.92 13.98 -14.04
N LEU A 254 -0.46 12.73 -14.13
CA LEU A 254 0.98 12.45 -14.28
C LEU A 254 1.54 13.07 -15.57
N ARG A 255 0.81 12.99 -16.68
CA ARG A 255 1.21 13.62 -17.95
C ARG A 255 1.27 15.14 -17.84
N MET A 256 0.39 15.75 -17.05
CA MET A 256 0.41 17.20 -16.81
C MET A 256 1.68 17.67 -16.10
N TYR A 257 2.21 16.89 -15.15
CA TYR A 257 3.51 17.21 -14.51
C TYR A 257 4.67 17.34 -15.51
N TYR A 258 4.56 16.69 -16.66
CA TYR A 258 5.57 16.68 -17.71
C TYR A 258 5.15 17.44 -18.98
N ALA A 259 4.06 18.20 -18.91
CA ALA A 259 3.61 19.03 -20.02
C ALA A 259 4.63 20.14 -20.34
N GLU A 260 4.78 20.47 -21.62
CA GLU A 260 5.71 21.52 -22.06
C GLU A 260 5.35 22.93 -21.54
N SER A 261 4.11 23.13 -21.10
CA SER A 261 3.65 24.36 -20.45
C SER A 261 2.37 24.11 -19.65
N LEU A 262 2.04 25.06 -18.76
CA LEU A 262 0.76 25.07 -18.04
C LEU A 262 -0.46 25.15 -18.97
N ASP A 263 -0.35 25.82 -20.13
CA ASP A 263 -1.41 25.85 -21.15
C ASP A 263 -1.68 24.46 -21.74
N VAL A 264 -0.64 23.62 -21.88
CA VAL A 264 -0.78 22.25 -22.35
C VAL A 264 -1.37 21.37 -21.24
N ALA A 265 -0.91 21.55 -20.00
CA ALA A 265 -1.48 20.86 -18.84
C ALA A 265 -2.98 21.16 -18.69
N GLN A 266 -3.39 22.44 -18.76
CA GLN A 266 -4.79 22.83 -18.66
C GLN A 266 -5.67 22.16 -19.72
N LYS A 267 -5.19 22.04 -20.98
CA LYS A 267 -5.93 21.33 -22.03
C LYS A 267 -6.13 19.85 -21.70
N ILE A 268 -5.11 19.20 -21.15
CA ILE A 268 -5.21 17.81 -20.70
C ILE A 268 -6.24 17.70 -19.57
N LEU A 269 -6.22 18.62 -18.61
CA LEU A 269 -7.20 18.66 -17.53
C LEU A 269 -8.63 18.84 -18.06
N ASP A 270 -8.86 19.80 -18.96
CA ASP A 270 -10.18 20.06 -19.55
C ASP A 270 -10.72 18.82 -20.28
N GLU A 271 -9.86 18.13 -21.05
CA GLU A 271 -10.22 16.89 -21.76
C GLU A 271 -10.56 15.75 -20.79
N THR A 272 -9.81 15.62 -19.70
CA THR A 272 -10.01 14.55 -18.72
C THR A 272 -11.25 14.80 -17.85
N ILE A 273 -11.54 16.06 -17.49
CA ILE A 273 -12.79 16.45 -16.81
C ILE A 273 -13.99 16.11 -17.70
N ALA A 274 -13.97 16.51 -18.97
CA ALA A 274 -15.03 16.17 -19.91
C ALA A 274 -15.21 14.66 -20.08
N ASN A 275 -14.12 13.89 -20.00
CA ASN A 275 -14.18 12.43 -20.01
C ASN A 275 -14.82 11.86 -18.74
N LEU A 276 -14.48 12.39 -17.56
CA LEU A 276 -15.09 11.97 -16.29
C LEU A 276 -16.59 12.26 -16.26
N GLU A 277 -16.99 13.49 -16.63
CA GLU A 277 -18.40 13.89 -16.69
C GLU A 277 -19.19 13.02 -17.67
N LYS A 278 -18.64 12.77 -18.86
CA LYS A 278 -19.27 11.90 -19.86
C LYS A 278 -19.48 10.47 -19.36
N ASN A 279 -18.63 9.99 -18.45
CA ASN A 279 -18.71 8.65 -17.87
C ASN A 279 -19.48 8.64 -16.53
N GLY A 280 -20.17 9.72 -16.17
CA GLY A 280 -21.13 9.73 -15.07
C GLY A 280 -20.56 10.13 -13.71
N LEU A 281 -19.48 10.92 -13.67
CA LEU A 281 -18.88 11.38 -12.41
C LEU A 281 -19.89 12.10 -11.50
N ASN A 282 -20.70 13.00 -12.06
CA ASN A 282 -21.66 13.79 -11.28
C ASN A 282 -22.77 12.90 -10.71
N GLU A 283 -23.31 11.99 -11.52
CA GLU A 283 -24.31 11.01 -11.09
C GLU A 283 -23.75 10.05 -10.04
N PHE A 284 -22.46 9.72 -10.12
CA PHE A 284 -21.79 8.92 -9.11
C PHE A 284 -21.62 9.68 -7.79
N ILE A 285 -21.29 10.97 -7.84
CA ILE A 285 -21.23 11.82 -6.65
C ILE A 285 -22.61 11.88 -5.98
N ASP A 286 -23.68 12.15 -6.73
CA ASP A 286 -25.06 12.15 -6.22
C ASP A 286 -25.40 10.80 -5.56
N PHE A 287 -24.98 9.69 -6.18
CA PHE A 287 -25.17 8.35 -5.64
C PHE A 287 -24.44 8.15 -4.31
N VAL A 288 -23.20 8.63 -4.20
CA VAL A 288 -22.37 8.55 -3.00
C VAL A 288 -22.94 9.45 -1.88
N GLU A 289 -23.43 10.64 -2.21
CA GLU A 289 -24.15 11.50 -1.26
C GLU A 289 -25.41 10.84 -0.71
N GLN A 290 -26.17 10.15 -1.57
CA GLN A 290 -27.33 9.38 -1.12
C GLN A 290 -26.91 8.23 -0.17
N LYS A 291 -25.80 7.54 -0.44
CA LYS A 291 -25.26 6.52 0.48
C LYS A 291 -24.96 7.10 1.86
N GLU A 292 -24.35 8.28 1.90
CA GLU A 292 -24.07 8.96 3.16
C GLU A 292 -25.36 9.35 3.90
N ALA A 293 -26.34 9.90 3.16
CA ALA A 293 -27.65 10.25 3.71
C ALA A 293 -28.41 9.02 4.26
N ASP A 294 -28.22 7.85 3.67
CA ASP A 294 -28.76 6.56 4.13
C ASP A 294 -27.99 5.97 5.34
N GLY A 295 -26.97 6.68 5.84
CA GLY A 295 -26.22 6.34 7.05
C GLY A 295 -24.92 5.56 6.80
N VAL A 296 -24.46 5.45 5.55
CA VAL A 296 -23.16 4.85 5.25
C VAL A 296 -22.04 5.83 5.61
N THR A 297 -21.08 5.39 6.42
CA THR A 297 -19.88 6.19 6.70
C THR A 297 -18.91 6.10 5.52
N ILE A 298 -18.54 7.25 4.96
CA ILE A 298 -17.62 7.36 3.83
C ILE A 298 -16.26 7.84 4.30
N LYS A 299 -15.22 7.19 3.78
CA LYS A 299 -13.82 7.59 3.95
C LYS A 299 -13.35 8.31 2.68
N PHE A 300 -13.07 9.61 2.81
CA PHE A 300 -12.49 10.47 1.78
C PHE A 300 -10.98 10.50 1.84
#